data_AF-A0A6G0A521-F1
#
_entry.id   AF-A0A6G0A521-F1
#
_cell.length_a   1.000
_cell.length_b   1.000
_cell.length_c   1.000
_cell.angle_alpha   90.00
_cell.angle_beta   90.00
_cell.angle_gamma   90.00
#
_symmetry.space_group_name_H-M   'P 1'
#
loop_
_entity.id
_entity.type
_entity.pdbx_description
1 polymer ?
#
loop_
_entity_poly.entity_id
_entity_poly.type
_entity_poly.pdbx_seq_one_letter_code
_entity_poly.pdbx_strand_id
1 'polypeptide(L)'
;MSDTQQGSDWWQASDGKWYPPESRPQSQASANAATQPLAAGGARRVGKTRNPWGVWLLTLVTFGIYGLYWYYKVNDEVRSYDPTIEVEPVLSLLAMFVPIVNLVSVFRTGGRIQQAQIAAGAAERCSGGLGLLFGILGGFQTVYYQSQLNKVWDRHGNPPENTAV
;
A
#
# COMPACT_ATOMS: atom_id res chain seq x y z
N MET A 1 -29.61 -32.59 -2.28
CA MET A 1 -30.37 -31.78 -3.25
C MET A 1 -31.81 -32.27 -3.25
N SER A 2 -32.77 -31.37 -3.23
CA SER A 2 -34.20 -31.68 -3.20
C SER A 2 -34.95 -30.76 -4.17
N ASP A 3 -35.98 -31.27 -4.82
CA ASP A 3 -36.85 -30.46 -5.71
C ASP A 3 -37.90 -29.66 -4.91
N THR A 4 -38.03 -29.94 -3.61
CA THR A 4 -38.91 -29.23 -2.66
C THR A 4 -38.14 -28.78 -1.42
N GLN A 5 -38.58 -27.68 -0.82
CA GLN A 5 -37.99 -27.13 0.40
C GLN A 5 -38.23 -28.08 1.59
N GLN A 6 -37.16 -28.61 2.19
CA GLN A 6 -37.26 -29.53 3.33
C GLN A 6 -37.12 -28.86 4.70
N GLY A 7 -36.54 -27.65 4.77
CA GLY A 7 -36.39 -26.90 6.01
C GLY A 7 -36.33 -25.39 5.76
N SER A 8 -36.61 -24.59 6.79
CA SER A 8 -36.54 -23.12 6.71
C SER A 8 -35.16 -22.61 6.31
N ASP A 9 -34.12 -23.35 6.69
CA ASP A 9 -32.71 -22.94 6.56
C ASP A 9 -32.06 -23.48 5.27
N TRP A 10 -32.86 -24.13 4.42
CA TRP A 10 -32.42 -24.56 3.10
C TRP A 10 -32.45 -23.37 2.15
N TRP A 11 -31.47 -23.33 1.24
CA TRP A 11 -31.36 -22.27 0.24
C TRP A 11 -31.54 -22.87 -1.16
N GLN A 12 -32.10 -22.07 -2.06
CA GLN A 12 -32.30 -22.46 -3.45
C GLN A 12 -31.14 -21.91 -4.30
N ALA A 13 -30.52 -22.75 -5.12
CA ALA A 13 -29.48 -22.32 -6.06
C ALA A 13 -30.09 -21.90 -7.41
N SER A 14 -29.27 -21.32 -8.29
CA SER A 14 -29.70 -20.86 -9.63
C SER A 14 -30.14 -22.00 -10.57
N ASP A 15 -29.81 -23.25 -10.24
CA ASP A 15 -30.30 -24.46 -10.92
C ASP A 15 -31.73 -24.85 -10.48
N GLY A 16 -32.35 -24.07 -9.58
CA GLY A 16 -33.70 -24.29 -9.07
C GLY A 16 -33.79 -25.35 -7.97
N LYS A 17 -32.67 -26.01 -7.61
CA LYS A 17 -32.66 -27.08 -6.60
C LYS A 17 -32.42 -26.51 -5.21
N TRP A 18 -33.00 -27.18 -4.22
CA TRP A 18 -32.82 -26.86 -2.81
C TRP A 18 -31.67 -27.64 -2.20
N TYR A 19 -30.86 -26.93 -1.41
CA TYR A 19 -29.64 -27.44 -0.80
C TYR A 19 -29.62 -27.16 0.71
N PRO A 20 -29.08 -28.09 1.53
CA PRO A 20 -28.92 -27.89 2.97
C PRO A 20 -27.93 -26.76 3.27
N PRO A 21 -28.05 -26.09 4.42
CA PRO A 21 -27.26 -24.91 4.78
C PRO A 21 -25.73 -25.14 4.73
N GLU A 22 -25.26 -26.36 5.01
CA GLU A 22 -23.83 -26.74 4.98
C GLU A 22 -23.22 -26.72 3.58
N SER A 23 -24.05 -26.88 2.54
CA SER A 23 -23.59 -26.96 1.15
C SER A 23 -23.55 -25.61 0.44
N ARG A 24 -23.85 -24.51 1.16
CA ARG A 24 -23.69 -23.16 0.64
C ARG A 24 -22.23 -22.94 0.26
N PRO A 25 -21.90 -22.73 -1.03
CA PRO A 25 -20.57 -22.26 -1.38
C PRO A 25 -20.40 -20.94 -0.62
N GLN A 26 -19.47 -20.90 0.32
CA GLN A 26 -18.98 -19.63 0.84
C GLN A 26 -18.33 -18.96 -0.35
N SER A 27 -19.12 -18.18 -1.10
CA SER A 27 -18.61 -17.28 -2.09
C SER A 27 -17.58 -16.42 -1.36
N GLN A 28 -16.30 -16.71 -1.58
CA GLN A 28 -15.22 -15.75 -1.53
C GLN A 28 -15.55 -14.68 -2.57
N ALA A 29 -16.63 -13.94 -2.31
CA ALA A 29 -17.00 -12.75 -3.02
C ALA A 29 -15.92 -11.75 -2.68
N SER A 30 -14.92 -11.68 -3.55
CA SER A 30 -14.11 -10.51 -3.86
C SER A 30 -14.16 -9.42 -2.79
N ALA A 31 -13.40 -9.61 -1.71
CA ALA A 31 -13.09 -8.55 -0.74
C ALA A 31 -12.15 -7.47 -1.32
N ASN A 32 -12.18 -7.25 -2.64
CA ASN A 32 -11.34 -6.30 -3.37
C ASN A 32 -12.18 -5.33 -4.24
N ALA A 33 -13.45 -5.14 -3.91
CA ALA A 33 -14.27 -4.10 -4.52
C ALA A 33 -15.30 -3.55 -3.52
N ALA A 34 -14.79 -3.00 -2.41
CA ALA A 34 -15.56 -2.07 -1.61
C ALA A 34 -14.68 -0.83 -1.39
N THR A 35 -15.07 0.26 -2.04
CA THR A 35 -14.82 1.62 -1.58
C THR A 35 -15.15 1.63 -0.08
N GLN A 36 -14.12 1.50 0.77
CA GLN A 36 -14.34 1.52 2.21
C GLN A 36 -14.85 2.92 2.55
N PRO A 37 -16.03 3.05 3.19
CA PRO A 37 -16.48 4.34 3.67
C PRO A 37 -15.41 4.85 4.65
N LEU A 38 -14.99 6.10 4.46
CA LEU A 38 -14.11 6.80 5.39
C LEU A 38 -14.71 6.67 6.79
N ALA A 39 -14.17 5.74 7.58
CA ALA A 39 -14.35 5.78 9.02
C ALA A 39 -13.66 7.07 9.48
N ALA A 40 -14.47 8.07 9.82
CA ALA A 40 -14.03 9.24 10.55
C ALA A 40 -13.37 8.75 11.86
N GLY A 41 -12.03 8.81 11.89
CA GLY A 41 -11.19 8.19 12.93
C GLY A 41 -10.43 6.93 12.48
N GLY A 42 -10.06 6.83 11.20
CA GLY A 42 -9.43 5.65 10.61
C GLY A 42 -8.15 5.20 11.33
N ALA A 43 -8.15 3.97 11.82
CA ALA A 43 -6.96 3.32 12.37
C ALA A 43 -5.81 3.38 11.36
N ARG A 44 -4.60 3.72 11.84
CA ARG A 44 -3.42 3.83 10.98
C ARG A 44 -3.14 2.47 10.36
N ARG A 45 -2.77 2.42 9.09
CA ARG A 45 -2.42 1.15 8.43
C ARG A 45 -0.95 1.09 8.12
N VAL A 46 -0.30 0.04 8.59
CA VAL A 46 1.12 -0.21 8.32
C VAL A 46 1.36 -0.65 6.88
N GLY A 47 2.43 -0.13 6.28
CA GLY A 47 2.89 -0.55 4.96
C GLY A 47 3.73 -1.82 5.00
N LYS A 48 4.25 -2.20 3.82
CA LYS A 48 5.02 -3.44 3.67
C LYS A 48 6.52 -3.22 3.84
N THR A 49 7.13 -4.03 4.71
CA THR A 49 8.59 -4.15 4.82
C THR A 49 9.15 -4.89 3.61
N ARG A 50 10.16 -4.30 2.95
CA ARG A 50 10.77 -4.84 1.72
C ARG A 50 12.28 -4.75 1.80
N ASN A 51 12.99 -5.66 1.13
CA ASN A 51 14.43 -5.51 0.96
C ASN A 51 14.73 -4.31 0.03
N PRO A 52 15.42 -3.25 0.51
CA PRO A 52 15.69 -2.06 -0.29
C PRO A 52 16.46 -2.34 -1.59
N TRP A 53 17.45 -3.23 -1.54
CA TRP A 53 18.22 -3.62 -2.72
C TRP A 53 17.41 -4.49 -3.68
N GLY A 54 16.51 -5.32 -3.16
CA GLY A 54 15.57 -6.09 -3.97
C GLY A 54 14.63 -5.19 -4.78
N VAL A 55 14.13 -4.11 -4.17
CA VAL A 55 13.29 -3.12 -4.85
C VAL A 55 14.04 -2.42 -5.98
N TRP A 56 15.28 -2.00 -5.72
CA TRP A 56 16.13 -1.36 -6.74
C TRP A 56 16.47 -2.32 -7.89
N LEU A 57 16.86 -3.55 -7.57
CA LEU A 57 17.18 -4.56 -8.58
C LEU A 57 15.96 -4.88 -9.45
N LEU A 58 14.78 -5.06 -8.85
CA LEU A 58 13.54 -5.27 -9.60
C LEU A 58 13.21 -4.07 -10.48
N THR A 59 13.46 -2.85 -10.01
CA THR A 59 13.29 -1.64 -10.82
C THR A 59 14.17 -1.70 -12.06
N LEU A 60 15.43 -2.12 -11.92
CA LEU A 60 16.37 -2.24 -13.05
C LEU A 60 15.97 -3.37 -14.02
N VAL A 61 15.68 -4.57 -13.50
CA VAL A 61 15.33 -5.75 -14.32
C VAL A 61 14.00 -5.58 -15.06
N THR A 62 13.06 -4.82 -14.49
CA THR A 62 11.77 -4.53 -15.13
C THR A 62 11.77 -3.24 -15.96
N PHE A 63 12.96 -2.69 -16.28
CA PHE A 63 13.11 -1.45 -17.05
C PHE A 63 12.29 -0.28 -16.49
N GLY A 64 12.26 -0.14 -15.17
CA GLY A 64 11.58 0.94 -14.45
C GLY A 64 10.11 0.66 -14.10
N ILE A 65 9.47 -0.36 -14.68
CA ILE A 65 8.04 -0.64 -14.45
C ILE A 65 7.76 -0.93 -12.97
N TYR A 66 8.59 -1.77 -12.34
CA TYR A 66 8.45 -2.03 -10.90
C TYR A 66 8.71 -0.78 -10.06
N GLY A 67 9.62 0.09 -10.49
CA GLY A 67 9.89 1.37 -9.81
C GLY A 67 8.67 2.29 -9.80
N LEU A 68 7.91 2.34 -10.90
CA LEU A 68 6.65 3.07 -10.99
C LEU A 68 5.60 2.50 -10.03
N TYR A 69 5.41 1.17 -10.05
CA TYR A 69 4.51 0.49 -9.11
C TYR A 69 4.89 0.77 -7.64
N TRP A 70 6.18 0.62 -7.32
CA TRP A 70 6.70 0.87 -5.99
C TRP A 70 6.48 2.32 -5.56
N TYR A 71 6.71 3.29 -6.45
CA TYR A 71 6.56 4.71 -6.15
C TYR A 71 5.11 5.09 -5.82
N TYR A 72 4.15 4.52 -6.55
CA TYR A 72 2.73 4.62 -6.21
C TYR A 72 2.46 4.01 -4.82
N LYS A 73 2.91 2.77 -4.60
CA LYS A 73 2.63 2.02 -3.36
C LYS A 73 3.19 2.69 -2.12
N VAL A 74 4.40 3.24 -2.15
CA VAL A 74 4.97 3.90 -0.95
C VAL A 74 4.23 5.18 -0.58
N ASN A 75 3.75 5.95 -1.56
CA ASN A 75 2.95 7.15 -1.28
C ASN A 75 1.56 6.77 -0.73
N ASP A 76 0.97 5.69 -1.23
CA ASP A 76 -0.29 5.13 -0.72
C ASP A 76 -0.18 4.58 0.71
N GLU A 77 0.89 3.85 1.01
CA GLU A 77 1.18 3.33 2.35
C GLU A 77 1.36 4.45 3.36
N VAL A 78 2.10 5.50 3.00
CA VAL A 78 2.33 6.65 3.89
C VAL A 78 1.04 7.42 4.16
N ARG A 79 0.19 7.62 3.14
CA ARG A 79 -1.16 8.22 3.29
C ARG A 79 -2.06 7.38 4.21
N SER A 80 -2.01 6.06 4.04
CA SER A 80 -2.82 5.12 4.83
C SER A 80 -2.35 5.01 6.27
N TYR A 81 -1.06 5.22 6.50
CA TYR A 81 -0.47 5.22 7.84
C TYR A 81 -0.76 6.50 8.62
N ASP A 82 -0.69 7.66 7.99
CA ASP A 82 -1.00 8.93 8.64
C ASP A 82 -1.94 9.77 7.76
N PRO A 83 -3.23 9.89 8.13
CA PRO A 83 -4.21 10.66 7.37
C PRO A 83 -3.89 12.15 7.23
N THR A 84 -2.98 12.68 8.05
CA THR A 84 -2.50 14.08 7.92
C THR A 84 -1.56 14.26 6.73
N ILE A 85 -1.04 13.16 6.18
CA ILE A 85 -0.16 13.19 5.02
C ILE A 85 -1.00 13.30 3.75
N GLU A 86 -1.12 14.53 3.25
CA GLU A 86 -1.83 14.82 2.01
C GLU A 86 -1.01 14.42 0.78
N VAL A 87 -1.45 13.33 0.13
CA VAL A 87 -0.90 12.88 -1.13
C VAL A 87 -1.97 12.19 -1.96
N GLU A 88 -2.00 12.52 -3.25
CA GLU A 88 -2.66 11.69 -4.25
C GLU A 88 -1.60 10.78 -4.89
N PRO A 89 -1.57 9.47 -4.58
CA PRO A 89 -0.51 8.56 -5.04
C PRO A 89 -0.45 8.46 -6.57
N VAL A 90 -1.60 8.54 -7.24
CA VAL A 90 -1.68 8.54 -8.72
C VAL A 90 -1.05 9.81 -9.29
N LEU A 91 -1.32 11.00 -8.73
CA LEU A 91 -0.68 12.23 -9.19
C LEU A 91 0.83 12.21 -8.93
N SER A 92 1.26 11.65 -7.80
CA SER A 92 2.69 11.49 -7.50
C SER A 92 3.37 10.54 -8.48
N LEU A 93 2.69 9.48 -8.91
CA LEU A 93 3.15 8.58 -9.96
C LEU A 93 3.25 9.29 -11.32
N LEU A 94 2.20 10.01 -11.73
CA LEU A 94 2.19 10.74 -13.00
C LEU A 94 3.28 11.81 -13.07
N ALA A 95 3.64 12.41 -11.93
CA ALA A 95 4.75 13.35 -11.83
C ALA A 95 6.10 12.77 -12.27
N MET A 96 6.29 11.45 -12.21
CA MET A 96 7.55 10.79 -12.64
C MET A 96 7.86 11.03 -14.13
N PHE A 97 6.85 11.30 -14.96
CA PHE A 97 7.00 11.49 -16.41
C PHE A 97 7.33 12.92 -16.82
N VAL A 98 7.25 13.89 -15.91
CA VAL A 98 7.55 15.30 -16.20
C VAL A 98 8.82 15.69 -15.42
N PRO A 99 9.97 15.95 -16.07
CA PRO A 99 11.27 16.03 -15.38
C PRO A 99 11.32 16.97 -14.17
N ILE A 100 10.78 18.20 -14.30
CA ILE A 100 10.78 19.17 -13.20
C ILE A 100 9.84 18.72 -12.07
N VAL A 101 8.66 18.20 -12.41
CA VAL A 101 7.67 17.75 -11.42
C VAL A 101 8.15 16.47 -10.72
N ASN A 102 8.89 15.61 -11.41
CA ASN A 102 9.53 14.42 -10.86
C ASN A 102 10.46 14.79 -9.69
N LEU A 103 11.33 15.80 -9.87
CA LEU A 103 12.22 16.27 -8.79
C LEU A 103 11.40 16.77 -7.57
N VAL A 104 10.37 17.57 -7.82
CA VAL A 104 9.49 18.06 -6.74
C VAL A 104 8.77 16.89 -6.04
N SER A 105 8.31 15.89 -6.80
CA SER A 105 7.64 14.70 -6.28
C SER A 105 8.56 13.88 -5.39
N VAL A 106 9.81 13.64 -5.83
CA VAL A 106 10.82 12.93 -5.05
C VAL A 106 11.09 13.67 -3.74
N PHE A 107 11.39 14.97 -3.81
CA PHE A 107 11.66 15.78 -2.62
C PHE A 107 10.49 15.73 -1.61
N ARG A 108 9.25 15.90 -2.09
CA ARG A 108 8.05 15.85 -1.26
C ARG A 108 7.82 14.46 -0.67
N THR A 109 8.08 13.40 -1.42
CA THR A 109 7.99 12.01 -0.93
C THR A 109 8.95 11.78 0.25
N GLY A 110 10.16 12.31 0.19
CA GLY A 110 11.07 12.28 1.34
C GLY A 110 10.51 12.96 2.59
N GLY A 111 9.83 14.10 2.43
CA GLY A 111 9.14 14.81 3.52
C GLY A 111 7.94 14.02 4.08
N ARG A 112 7.18 13.33 3.23
CA ARG A 112 6.08 12.44 3.65
C ARG A 112 6.59 11.25 4.46
N ILE A 113 7.68 10.63 4.03
CA ILE A 113 8.32 9.54 4.80
C ILE A 113 8.82 10.06 6.15
N GLN A 114 9.37 11.29 6.20
CA GLN A 114 9.77 11.92 7.45
C GLN A 114 8.57 12.13 8.40
N GLN A 115 7.42 12.58 7.87
CA GLN A 115 6.19 12.72 8.67
C GLN A 115 5.73 11.36 9.22
N ALA A 116 5.73 10.31 8.40
CA ALA A 116 5.42 8.95 8.88
C ALA A 116 6.40 8.48 9.98
N GLN A 117 7.69 8.80 9.87
CA GLN A 117 8.67 8.52 10.91
C GLN A 117 8.41 9.29 12.21
N ILE A 118 7.94 10.53 12.13
CA ILE A 118 7.52 11.30 13.30
C ILE A 118 6.30 10.65 13.95
N ALA A 119 5.28 10.30 13.17
CA ALA A 119 4.06 9.65 13.64
C ALA A 119 4.32 8.26 14.26
N ALA A 120 5.34 7.54 13.79
CA ALA A 120 5.80 6.26 14.36
C ALA A 120 6.76 6.40 15.56
N GLY A 121 7.14 7.62 15.95
CA GLY A 121 8.11 7.83 17.03
C GLY A 121 9.54 7.36 16.69
N ALA A 122 9.90 7.29 15.40
CA ALA A 122 11.27 7.03 15.00
C ALA A 122 12.17 8.23 15.34
N ALA A 123 13.39 7.98 15.82
CA ALA A 123 14.37 9.04 16.11
C ALA A 123 14.97 9.65 14.84
N GLU A 124 15.00 8.86 13.77
CA GLU A 124 15.63 9.20 12.51
C GLU A 124 14.67 9.99 11.60
N ARG A 125 15.25 10.76 10.68
CA ARG A 125 14.50 11.62 9.77
C ARG A 125 14.97 11.42 8.33
N CYS A 126 14.03 11.04 7.48
CA CYS A 126 14.20 11.01 6.05
C CYS A 126 14.45 12.44 5.54
N SER A 127 15.35 12.56 4.57
CA SER A 127 15.70 13.82 3.93
C SER A 127 15.26 13.79 2.47
N GLY A 128 14.42 14.74 2.09
CA GLY A 128 14.03 14.95 0.68
C GLY A 128 15.25 15.25 -0.21
N GLY A 129 16.21 16.03 0.29
CA GLY A 129 17.42 16.37 -0.44
C GLY A 129 18.34 15.18 -0.69
N LEU A 130 18.51 14.28 0.28
CA LEU A 130 19.25 13.03 0.06
C LEU A 130 18.54 12.13 -0.96
N GLY A 131 17.21 12.07 -0.92
CA GLY A 131 16.46 11.33 -1.93
C GLY A 131 16.60 11.89 -3.34
N LEU A 132 16.66 13.22 -3.51
CA LEU A 132 16.98 13.84 -4.79
C LEU A 132 18.38 13.46 -5.29
N LEU A 133 19.38 13.59 -4.43
CA LEU A 133 20.76 13.23 -4.75
C LEU A 133 20.85 11.77 -5.21
N PHE A 134 20.27 10.85 -4.44
CA PHE A 134 20.25 9.43 -4.79
C PHE A 134 19.36 9.11 -6.00
N GLY A 135 18.38 9.95 -6.32
CA GLY A 135 17.57 9.82 -7.53
C GLY A 135 18.41 10.02 -8.79
N ILE A 136 19.26 11.04 -8.78
CA ILE A 136 20.19 11.36 -9.88
C ILE A 136 21.33 10.33 -9.96
N LEU A 137 21.79 9.83 -8.82
CA LEU A 137 22.80 8.78 -8.73
C LEU A 137 22.18 7.39 -9.00
N GLY A 138 21.75 7.12 -10.24
CA GLY A 138 21.34 5.77 -10.65
C GLY A 138 20.07 5.23 -9.99
N GLY A 139 19.18 6.10 -9.51
CA GLY A 139 17.90 5.69 -8.91
C GLY A 139 18.02 5.03 -7.54
N PHE A 140 19.15 5.22 -6.82
CA PHE A 140 19.34 4.76 -5.45
C PHE A 140 18.35 5.39 -4.44
N GLN A 141 17.55 6.37 -4.87
CA GLN A 141 16.42 6.87 -4.08
C GLN A 141 15.49 5.74 -3.61
N THR A 142 15.31 4.70 -4.43
CA THR A 142 14.48 3.53 -4.09
C THR A 142 15.04 2.79 -2.87
N VAL A 143 16.36 2.56 -2.84
CA VAL A 143 17.06 1.95 -1.69
C VAL A 143 16.94 2.84 -0.46
N TYR A 144 17.22 4.13 -0.62
CA TYR A 144 17.16 5.09 0.47
C TYR A 144 15.76 5.18 1.09
N TYR A 145 14.74 5.50 0.30
CA TYR A 145 13.37 5.64 0.78
C TYR A 145 12.79 4.33 1.30
N GLN A 146 13.06 3.19 0.67
CA GLN A 146 12.63 1.91 1.21
C GLN A 146 13.28 1.63 2.58
N SER A 147 14.57 1.94 2.75
CA SER A 147 15.24 1.78 4.06
C SER A 147 14.65 2.70 5.13
N GLN A 148 14.25 3.92 4.76
CA GLN A 148 13.64 4.88 5.69
C GLN A 148 12.21 4.48 6.07
N LEU A 149 11.46 3.91 5.13
CA LEU A 149 10.12 3.35 5.36
C LEU A 149 10.16 2.09 6.22
N ASN A 150 11.10 1.19 5.99
CA ASN A 150 11.24 -0.01 6.84
C ASN A 150 11.40 0.37 8.31
N LYS A 151 12.13 1.44 8.62
CA LYS A 151 12.29 1.93 10.00
C LYS A 151 10.98 2.39 10.64
N VAL A 152 9.98 2.80 9.84
CA VAL A 152 8.62 3.08 10.30
C VAL A 152 7.93 1.77 10.67
N TRP A 153 7.97 0.79 9.76
CA TRP A 153 7.32 -0.51 9.94
C TRP A 153 7.95 -1.38 11.05
N ASP A 154 9.26 -1.25 11.26
CA ASP A 154 10.00 -1.90 12.34
C ASP A 154 9.48 -1.47 13.72
N ARG A 155 8.95 -0.24 13.87
CA ARG A 155 8.34 0.24 15.12
C ARG A 155 7.08 -0.52 15.51
N HIS A 156 6.43 -1.15 14.52
CA HIS A 156 5.22 -1.94 14.71
C HIS A 156 5.50 -3.44 14.78
N GLY A 157 6.78 -3.87 14.73
CA GLY A 157 7.15 -5.28 14.74
C GLY A 157 6.99 -6.00 13.41
N ASN A 158 7.03 -5.27 12.28
CA ASN A 158 6.87 -5.81 10.92
C ASN A 158 5.60 -6.65 10.71
N PRO A 159 4.41 -6.14 11.08
CA PRO A 159 3.16 -6.85 10.85
C PRO A 159 2.85 -6.95 9.34
N PRO A 160 1.90 -7.82 8.95
CA PRO A 160 1.41 -7.87 7.58
C PRO A 160 0.92 -6.51 7.08
N GLU A 161 1.07 -6.24 5.78
CA GLU A 161 0.58 -5.01 5.14
C GLU A 161 -0.91 -4.79 5.44
N ASN A 162 -1.29 -3.54 5.70
CA ASN A 162 -2.65 -3.12 6.07
C ASN A 162 -3.15 -3.53 7.46
N THR A 163 -2.27 -4.04 8.33
CA THR A 163 -2.60 -4.21 9.75
C THR A 163 -2.87 -2.85 10.39
N ALA A 164 -3.95 -2.78 11.17
CA ALA A 164 -4.35 -1.57 11.88
C ALA A 164 -3.50 -1.37 13.16
N VAL A 165 -3.04 -0.14 13.40
CA VAL A 165 -2.23 0.28 14.56
C VAL A 165 -2.69 1.61 15.15
#